data_AF-A0A2V7EMZ1-F1
#
_entry.id   AF-A0A2V7EMZ1-F1
#
_cell.length_a   1.000
_cell.length_b   1.000
_cell.length_c   1.000
_cell.angle_alpha   90.00
_cell.angle_beta   90.00
_cell.angle_gamma   90.00
#
_symmetry.space_group_name_H-M   'P 1'
#
loop_
_entity.id
_entity.type
_entity.pdbx_description
1 polymer ?
#
loop_
_entity_poly.entity_id
_entity_poly.type
_entity_poly.pdbx_seq_one_letter_code
_entity_poly.pdbx_strand_id
1 'polypeptide(L)'
;MSACASTGTGSTTSRTSPTRITRAEVTASSATNAYELISRLRPNWLRAQATGSVAGGTVRSQAILVYLNRQRLEDLNALKTIGTTDIDSAEWIDATRVPTVLSDAPQGSIAGAIVIKTR
;
A
#
# COMPACT_ATOMS: atom_id res chain seq x y z
N MET A 1 27.96 -38.93 -13.61
CA MET A 1 27.63 -37.92 -12.58
C MET A 1 26.41 -37.13 -13.05
N SER A 2 25.21 -37.60 -12.70
CA SER A 2 23.94 -36.90 -12.99
C SER A 2 23.40 -36.38 -11.68
N ALA A 3 23.26 -35.06 -11.57
CA ALA A 3 22.75 -34.40 -10.37
C ALA A 3 21.66 -33.38 -10.76
N CYS A 4 20.44 -33.73 -10.36
CA CYS A 4 19.32 -32.89 -9.95
C CYS A 4 18.68 -31.93 -10.97
N ALA A 5 17.78 -32.48 -11.78
CA ALA A 5 16.55 -31.81 -12.13
C ALA A 5 15.51 -32.09 -11.03
N SER A 6 15.10 -31.05 -10.30
CA SER A 6 13.84 -31.04 -9.53
C SER A 6 13.26 -29.64 -9.62
N THR A 7 12.44 -29.48 -10.65
CA THR A 7 11.48 -28.41 -10.85
C THR A 7 10.52 -28.39 -9.66
N GLY A 8 10.88 -27.63 -8.62
CA GLY A 8 9.94 -27.22 -7.59
C GLY A 8 9.13 -26.07 -8.13
N THR A 9 8.07 -26.39 -8.86
CA THR A 9 6.97 -25.48 -9.22
C THR A 9 6.68 -24.61 -8.02
N GLY A 10 7.13 -23.35 -8.10
CA GLY A 10 6.97 -22.37 -7.04
C GLY A 10 5.50 -22.32 -6.71
N SER A 11 5.19 -22.82 -5.51
CA SER A 11 3.86 -22.86 -4.97
C SER A 11 3.18 -21.54 -5.28
N THR A 12 2.11 -21.57 -6.07
CA THR A 12 1.08 -20.52 -6.06
C THR A 12 0.37 -20.57 -4.70
N THR A 13 1.13 -20.54 -3.61
CA THR A 13 0.69 -19.87 -2.41
C THR A 13 0.47 -18.45 -2.90
N SER A 14 -0.80 -18.06 -3.02
CA SER A 14 -1.19 -16.67 -2.94
C SER A 14 -0.57 -16.11 -1.66
N ARG A 15 0.72 -15.76 -1.74
CA ARG A 15 1.46 -15.11 -0.67
C ARG A 15 0.77 -13.77 -0.60
N THR A 16 -0.15 -13.67 0.35
CA THR A 16 -0.79 -12.44 0.78
C THR A 16 0.31 -11.38 0.80
N SER A 17 0.33 -10.55 -0.23
CA SER A 17 1.48 -9.69 -0.45
C SER A 17 1.43 -8.63 0.64
N PRO A 18 2.45 -8.50 1.49
CA PRO A 18 2.39 -7.54 2.60
C PRO A 18 2.25 -6.10 2.09
N THR A 19 2.69 -5.86 0.85
CA THR A 19 2.66 -4.58 0.13
C THR A 19 1.55 -4.47 -0.91
N ARG A 20 0.72 -5.50 -1.14
CA ARG A 20 -0.35 -5.43 -2.14
C ARG A 20 -1.60 -6.18 -1.68
N ILE A 21 -2.74 -5.51 -1.80
CA ILE A 21 -4.09 -6.05 -1.59
C ILE A 21 -4.71 -6.31 -2.97
N THR A 22 -5.10 -7.55 -3.19
CA THR A 22 -5.72 -8.02 -4.43
C THR A 22 -7.25 -7.97 -4.35
N ARG A 23 -7.94 -7.96 -5.50
CA ARG A 23 -9.42 -8.05 -5.58
C ARG A 23 -9.99 -9.17 -4.71
N ALA A 24 -9.34 -10.32 -4.68
CA ALA A 24 -9.76 -11.46 -3.87
C ALA A 24 -9.74 -11.12 -2.37
N GLU A 25 -8.71 -10.42 -1.89
CA GLU A 25 -8.63 -9.93 -0.50
C GLU A 25 -9.62 -8.81 -0.21
N VAL A 26 -9.87 -7.91 -1.18
CA VAL A 26 -10.92 -6.88 -1.07
C VAL A 26 -12.28 -7.53 -0.87
N THR A 27 -12.59 -8.55 -1.69
CA THR A 27 -13.89 -9.23 -1.69
C THR A 27 -14.05 -10.13 -0.47
N ALA A 28 -12.96 -10.75 -0.01
CA ALA A 28 -12.92 -11.51 1.24
C ALA A 28 -13.06 -10.60 2.47
N SER A 29 -12.74 -9.31 2.33
CA SER A 29 -12.90 -8.32 3.39
C SER A 29 -14.29 -7.69 3.34
N SER A 30 -15.03 -7.73 4.45
CA SER A 30 -16.32 -7.03 4.58
C SER A 30 -16.17 -5.51 4.78
N ALA A 31 -15.10 -4.90 4.26
CA ALA A 31 -14.87 -3.47 4.38
C ALA A 31 -15.73 -2.70 3.38
N THR A 32 -16.23 -1.53 3.78
CA THR A 32 -17.12 -0.71 2.94
C THR A 32 -16.36 0.30 2.08
N ASN A 33 -15.17 0.70 2.54
CA ASN A 33 -14.33 1.71 1.89
C ASN A 33 -12.85 1.33 1.94
N ALA A 34 -12.02 1.98 1.11
CA ALA A 34 -10.59 1.70 1.03
C ALA A 34 -9.88 1.92 2.37
N TYR A 35 -10.30 2.94 3.13
CA TYR A 35 -9.70 3.24 4.44
C TYR A 35 -9.91 2.10 5.44
N GLU A 36 -11.14 1.59 5.57
CA GLU A 36 -11.45 0.43 6.41
C GLU A 36 -10.75 -0.84 5.94
N LEU A 37 -10.69 -1.04 4.63
CA LEU A 37 -10.01 -2.20 4.06
C LEU A 37 -8.54 -2.21 4.47
N ILE A 38 -7.86 -1.07 4.30
CA ILE A 38 -6.45 -0.92 4.67
C ILE A 38 -6.30 -0.99 6.19
N SER A 39 -7.16 -0.34 6.98
CA SER A 39 -7.05 -0.37 8.44
C SER A 39 -7.18 -1.78 9.02
N ARG A 40 -8.00 -2.64 8.41
CA ARG A 40 -8.21 -4.03 8.81
C ARG A 40 -7.10 -4.96 8.32
N LEU A 41 -6.79 -4.92 7.02
CA LEU A 41 -5.83 -5.84 6.42
C LEU A 41 -4.38 -5.42 6.67
N ARG A 42 -4.11 -4.12 6.65
CA ARG A 42 -2.78 -3.52 6.68
C ARG A 42 -2.77 -2.21 7.48
N PRO A 43 -3.04 -2.28 8.81
CA PRO A 43 -2.98 -1.09 9.66
C PRO A 43 -1.61 -0.41 9.63
N ASN A 44 -0.55 -1.16 9.32
CA ASN A 44 0.80 -0.65 9.16
C ASN A 44 0.94 0.39 8.03
N TRP A 45 0.12 0.35 6.99
CA TRP A 45 0.17 1.33 5.89
C TRP A 45 -0.37 2.69 6.32
N LEU A 46 -1.42 2.71 7.16
CA LEU A 46 -1.94 3.93 7.77
C LEU A 46 -1.02 4.43 8.89
N ARG A 47 -0.27 3.52 9.52
CA ARG A 47 0.70 3.83 10.58
C ARG A 47 2.09 4.16 10.05
N ALA A 48 2.35 3.99 8.76
CA ALA A 48 3.66 4.24 8.18
C ALA A 48 4.08 5.68 8.46
N GLN A 49 5.22 5.94 9.07
CA GLN A 49 5.82 5.42 10.28
C GLN A 49 6.50 6.68 10.77
N ALA A 50 6.17 7.20 11.95
CA ALA A 50 7.07 8.13 12.60
C ALA A 50 8.36 7.35 12.92
N THR A 51 9.23 7.15 11.94
CA THR A 51 10.58 6.64 12.15
C THR A 51 11.36 7.80 12.75
N GLY A 52 11.10 8.00 14.04
CA GLY A 52 11.55 9.11 14.84
C GLY A 52 11.03 8.83 16.24
N SER A 53 11.80 8.05 16.98
CA SER A 53 11.61 7.82 18.41
C SER A 53 11.21 9.13 19.09
N VAL A 54 10.15 9.09 19.91
CA VAL A 54 9.71 10.23 20.73
C VAL A 54 10.74 10.43 21.84
N ALA A 55 11.88 11.01 21.49
CA ALA A 55 12.94 11.42 22.39
C ALA A 55 13.41 12.82 21.94
N GLY A 56 12.73 13.86 22.42
CA GLY A 56 13.22 15.24 22.31
C GLY A 56 12.87 15.99 21.03
N GLY A 57 11.57 16.28 20.82
CA GLY A 57 11.12 17.51 20.17
C GLY A 57 11.55 17.76 18.72
N THR A 58 10.87 17.15 17.76
CA THR A 58 10.36 17.73 16.50
C THR A 58 9.82 16.57 15.66
N VAL A 59 8.50 16.35 15.68
CA VAL A 59 7.87 15.35 14.82
C VAL A 59 7.88 15.90 13.40
N ARG A 60 8.86 15.50 12.58
CA ARG A 60 8.76 15.67 11.13
C ARG A 60 7.65 14.74 10.66
N SER A 61 6.45 15.28 10.50
CA SER A 61 5.29 14.54 10.00
C SER A 61 5.61 14.09 8.58
N GLN A 62 5.89 12.80 8.42
CA GLN A 62 6.09 12.22 7.11
C GLN A 62 4.73 12.14 6.41
N ALA A 63 4.62 12.71 5.22
CA ALA A 63 3.35 12.68 4.48
C ALA A 63 3.12 11.29 3.89
N ILE A 64 1.91 10.75 4.02
CA ILE A 64 1.48 9.56 3.28
C ILE A 64 0.76 10.08 2.04
N LEU A 65 1.25 9.69 0.86
CA LEU A 65 0.58 10.05 -0.38
C LEU A 65 -0.47 8.99 -0.69
N VAL A 66 -1.65 9.42 -1.14
CA VAL A 66 -2.65 8.50 -1.69
C VAL A 66 -2.73 8.74 -3.19
N TYR A 67 -2.89 7.70 -3.97
CA TYR A 67 -3.10 7.79 -5.40
C TYR A 67 -4.26 6.90 -5.80
N LEU A 68 -5.12 7.41 -6.67
CA LEU A 68 -6.24 6.67 -7.25
C LEU A 68 -6.09 6.68 -8.76
N ASN A 69 -5.90 5.52 -9.38
CA ASN A 69 -5.68 5.41 -10.83
C ASN A 69 -4.56 6.33 -11.36
N ARG A 70 -3.48 6.48 -10.57
CA ARG A 70 -2.36 7.42 -10.80
C ARG A 70 -2.69 8.90 -10.60
N GLN A 71 -3.89 9.25 -10.19
CA GLN A 71 -4.24 10.61 -9.76
C GLN A 71 -3.87 10.79 -8.29
N ARG A 72 -3.13 11.86 -7.98
CA ARG A 72 -2.70 12.16 -6.61
C ARG A 72 -3.89 12.61 -5.76
N LEU A 73 -4.05 11.96 -4.62
CA LEU A 73 -4.96 12.30 -3.54
C LEU A 73 -4.10 12.56 -2.31
N GLU A 74 -4.00 13.82 -1.88
CA GLU A 74 -3.12 14.17 -0.76
C GLU A 74 -3.75 13.88 0.62
N ASP A 75 -4.95 13.29 0.64
CA ASP A 75 -5.77 13.16 1.85
C ASP A 75 -6.27 11.73 2.08
N LEU A 76 -6.15 11.25 3.32
CA LEU A 76 -6.66 9.95 3.76
C LEU A 76 -8.20 9.89 3.75
N ASN A 77 -8.92 11.01 3.86
CA ASN A 77 -10.37 11.06 3.72
C ASN A 77 -10.83 10.65 2.33
N ALA A 78 -10.00 10.84 1.30
CA ALA A 78 -10.31 10.36 -0.04
C ALA A 78 -10.38 8.82 -0.11
N LEU A 79 -9.70 8.11 0.79
CA LEU A 79 -9.85 6.65 0.93
C LEU A 79 -11.25 6.27 1.43
N LYS A 80 -11.93 7.14 2.17
CA LYS A 80 -13.28 6.90 2.70
C LYS A 80 -14.34 7.11 1.61
N THR A 81 -14.07 7.97 0.63
CA THR A 81 -14.96 8.20 -0.52
C THR A 81 -14.87 7.09 -1.57
N ILE A 82 -13.80 6.28 -1.54
CA ILE A 82 -13.62 5.15 -2.45
C ILE A 82 -14.28 3.89 -1.86
N GLY A 83 -15.35 3.43 -2.49
CA GLY A 83 -16.01 2.18 -2.13
C GLY A 83 -15.18 0.96 -2.52
N THR A 84 -15.14 -0.07 -1.67
CA THR A 84 -14.41 -1.32 -1.96
C THR A 84 -14.91 -2.04 -3.20
N THR A 85 -16.16 -1.82 -3.60
CA THR A 85 -16.76 -2.38 -4.81
C THR A 85 -16.01 -2.00 -6.08
N ASP A 86 -15.51 -0.76 -6.14
CA ASP A 86 -14.80 -0.21 -7.28
C ASP A 86 -13.29 -0.51 -7.24
N ILE A 87 -12.76 -0.86 -6.07
CA ILE A 87 -11.33 -1.19 -5.89
C ILE A 87 -11.02 -2.51 -6.60
N ASP A 88 -10.15 -2.43 -7.60
CA ASP A 88 -9.57 -3.60 -8.24
C ASP A 88 -8.39 -4.13 -7.42
N SER A 89 -7.45 -3.25 -7.08
CA SER A 89 -6.30 -3.57 -6.23
C SER A 89 -5.76 -2.35 -5.51
N ALA A 90 -5.11 -2.56 -4.37
CA ALA A 90 -4.41 -1.51 -3.64
C ALA A 90 -2.97 -1.96 -3.36
N GLU A 91 -2.01 -1.06 -3.49
CA GLU A 91 -0.60 -1.35 -3.34
C GLU A 91 0.08 -0.27 -2.51
N TRP A 92 0.91 -0.70 -1.57
CA TRP A 92 1.78 0.17 -0.80
C TRP A 92 3.14 0.26 -1.46
N ILE A 93 3.59 1.50 -1.62
CA ILE A 93 4.88 1.83 -2.20
C ILE A 93 5.69 2.56 -1.16
N ASP A 94 6.80 1.95 -0.75
CA ASP A 94 7.72 2.53 0.22
C ASP A 94 8.35 3.83 -0.32
N ALA A 95 8.68 4.76 0.58
CA ALA A 95 9.28 6.06 0.24
C ALA A 95 10.47 5.97 -0.73
N THR A 96 11.28 4.92 -0.63
CA THR A 96 12.43 4.68 -1.52
C THR A 96 12.04 4.27 -2.94
N ARG A 97 10.87 3.64 -3.13
CA ARG A 97 10.33 3.27 -4.44
C ARG A 97 9.45 4.35 -5.04
N VAL A 98 8.79 5.17 -4.23
CA VAL A 98 7.90 6.25 -4.68
C VAL A 98 8.49 7.06 -5.85
N PRO A 99 9.70 7.64 -5.79
CA PRO A 99 10.24 8.43 -6.90
C PRO A 99 10.53 7.60 -8.17
N THR A 100 10.74 6.29 -8.03
CA THR A 100 11.03 5.39 -9.15
C THR A 100 9.76 5.01 -9.91
N VAL A 101 8.65 4.81 -9.21
CA VAL A 101 7.36 4.40 -9.80
C VAL A 101 6.41 5.57 -10.06
N LEU A 102 6.52 6.63 -9.28
CA LEU A 102 5.70 7.84 -9.37
C LEU A 102 6.61 9.05 -9.51
N SER A 103 6.82 9.47 -10.75
CA SER A 103 7.61 10.66 -11.07
C SER A 103 6.95 11.98 -10.65
N ASP A 104 5.65 11.98 -10.34
CA ASP A 104 4.89 13.15 -9.85
C ASP A 104 5.04 13.36 -8.33
N ALA A 105 5.63 12.41 -7.61
CA ALA A 105 5.68 12.50 -6.16
C ALA A 105 6.56 13.67 -5.68
N PRO A 106 6.13 14.44 -4.67
CA PRO A 106 6.91 15.55 -4.13
C PRO A 106 8.24 15.07 -3.55
N GLN A 107 9.31 15.86 -3.67
CA GLN A 107 10.64 15.50 -3.14
C GLN A 107 10.78 15.77 -1.62
N GLY A 108 9.70 15.56 -0.87
CA GLY A 108 9.61 15.83 0.56
C GLY A 108 9.84 14.60 1.45
N SER A 109 9.71 14.79 2.76
CA SER A 109 9.67 13.68 3.73
C SER A 109 8.37 12.89 3.58
N ILE A 110 8.39 11.87 2.74
CA ILE A 110 7.25 10.97 2.50
C ILE A 110 7.50 9.66 3.23
N ALA A 111 6.48 9.10 3.88
CA ALA A 111 6.54 7.77 4.49
C ALA A 111 6.36 6.66 3.44
N GLY A 112 5.48 6.91 2.47
CA GLY A 112 5.22 6.08 1.31
C GLY A 112 4.00 6.57 0.55
N ALA A 113 3.59 5.80 -0.45
CA ALA A 113 2.40 6.06 -1.24
C ALA A 113 1.47 4.85 -1.27
N ILE A 114 0.18 5.07 -1.04
CA ILE A 114 -0.88 4.09 -1.22
C ILE A 114 -1.45 4.29 -2.62
N VAL A 115 -1.26 3.33 -3.51
CA VAL A 115 -1.78 3.37 -4.87
C VAL A 115 -2.98 2.44 -4.97
N ILE A 116 -4.15 3.01 -5.22
CA ILE A 116 -5.39 2.30 -5.46
C ILE A 116 -5.67 2.31 -6.95
N LYS A 117 -6.02 1.14 -7.47
CA LYS A 117 -6.55 0.94 -8.80
C LYS A 117 -8.01 0.57 -8.69
N THR A 118 -8.85 1.28 -9.43
CA THR A 118 -10.23 0.87 -9.67
C THR A 118 -10.33 0.28 -11.07
N ARG A 119 -11.42 -0.45 -11.32
CA ARG A 119 -11.77 -0.95 -12.65
C ARG A 119 -12.56 0.08 -13.45
#